data_AF-A0A8T4CNB0-F1
#
_entry.id   AF-A0A8T4CNB0-F1
#
_cell.length_a   1.000
_cell.length_b   1.000
_cell.length_c   1.000
_cell.angle_alpha   90.00
_cell.angle_beta   90.00
_cell.angle_gamma   90.00
#
_symmetry.space_group_name_H-M   'P 1'
#
loop_
_entity.id
_entity.type
_entity.pdbx_description
1 polymer ?
#
loop_
_entity_poly.entity_id
_entity_poly.type
_entity_poly.pdbx_seq_one_letter_code
_entity_poly.pdbx_strand_id
1 'polypeptide(L)'
;PQFHYCPDGPLSAVLLLKALEEENKSLREFVAEVPEYVTLRENIACKNDLKHKVVASIEKILKSAFPEYTDFSTVDGVRLALKNGWLLIRASGTEPLIRLTVEGESLKAAKDIMSKGTALVKKHVEDWKK
;
A
#
# COMPACT_ATOMS: atom_id res chain seq x y z
N PRO A 1 -10.02 -20.00 -11.53
CA PRO A 1 -9.41 -19.53 -12.80
C PRO A 1 -9.75 -20.50 -13.94
N GLN A 2 -9.96 -20.01 -15.18
CA GLN A 2 -10.36 -20.84 -16.32
C GLN A 2 -9.19 -21.43 -17.13
N PHE A 3 -8.03 -20.76 -17.18
CA PHE A 3 -6.89 -21.19 -18.00
C PHE A 3 -5.80 -21.90 -17.19
N HIS A 4 -5.23 -21.23 -16.18
CA HIS A 4 -4.23 -21.80 -15.27
C HIS A 4 -4.16 -20.95 -13.98
N TYR A 5 -3.38 -21.42 -13.00
CA TYR A 5 -3.22 -20.81 -11.67
C TYR A 5 -1.95 -19.96 -11.52
N CYS A 6 -1.29 -19.61 -12.63
CA CYS A 6 -0.07 -18.81 -12.61
C CYS A 6 -0.25 -17.45 -13.33
N PRO A 7 0.56 -16.44 -13.01
CA PRO A 7 0.59 -15.21 -13.80
C PRO A 7 1.10 -15.48 -15.22
N ASP A 8 0.38 -15.00 -16.22
CA ASP A 8 0.72 -15.15 -17.65
C ASP A 8 0.52 -13.82 -18.37
N GLY A 9 1.65 -13.17 -18.68
CA GLY A 9 1.69 -11.88 -19.36
C GLY A 9 1.07 -11.94 -20.77
N PRO A 10 1.51 -12.87 -21.65
CA PRO A 10 0.91 -13.06 -22.96
C PRO A 10 -0.61 -13.26 -22.92
N LEU A 11 -1.12 -14.13 -22.05
CA LEU A 11 -2.57 -14.33 -21.89
C LEU A 11 -3.28 -13.05 -21.45
N SER A 12 -2.72 -12.33 -20.47
CA SER A 12 -3.28 -11.06 -19.97
C SER A 12 -3.34 -9.98 -21.07
N ALA A 13 -2.32 -9.93 -21.94
CA ALA A 13 -2.28 -9.00 -23.07
C ALA A 13 -3.37 -9.33 -24.10
N VAL A 14 -3.58 -10.61 -24.43
CA VAL A 14 -4.65 -11.03 -25.35
C VAL A 14 -6.04 -10.75 -24.75
N LEU A 15 -6.23 -10.99 -23.45
CA LEU A 15 -7.49 -10.67 -22.76
C LEU A 15 -7.78 -9.16 -22.75
N LEU A 16 -6.75 -8.32 -22.57
CA LEU A 16 -6.89 -6.87 -22.69
C LEU A 16 -7.30 -6.46 -24.12
N LEU A 17 -6.64 -7.00 -25.14
CA LEU A 17 -6.99 -6.72 -26.54
C LEU A 17 -8.43 -7.14 -26.86
N LYS A 18 -8.83 -8.31 -26.37
CA LYS A 18 -10.21 -8.80 -26.49
C LYS A 18 -11.21 -7.84 -25.82
N ALA A 19 -10.93 -7.37 -24.61
CA ALA A 19 -11.81 -6.42 -23.92
C ALA A 19 -11.93 -5.08 -24.67
N LEU A 20 -10.83 -4.57 -25.23
CA LEU A 20 -10.86 -3.35 -26.06
C LEU A 20 -11.68 -3.52 -27.34
N GLU A 21 -11.60 -4.69 -27.98
CA GLU A 21 -12.41 -5.04 -29.16
C GLU A 21 -13.89 -5.17 -28.81
N GLU A 22 -14.22 -5.89 -27.73
CA GLU A 22 -15.60 -6.10 -27.27
C GLU A 22 -16.28 -4.80 -26.84
N GLU A 23 -15.54 -3.88 -26.20
CA GLU A 23 -16.05 -2.57 -25.79
C GLU A 23 -15.93 -1.49 -26.87
N ASN A 24 -15.27 -1.81 -28.00
CA ASN A 24 -14.97 -0.88 -29.09
C ASN A 24 -14.33 0.43 -28.61
N LYS A 25 -13.35 0.32 -27.71
CA LYS A 25 -12.63 1.44 -27.09
C LYS A 25 -11.15 1.43 -27.45
N SER A 26 -10.56 2.60 -27.58
CA SER A 26 -9.11 2.74 -27.52
C SER A 26 -8.60 2.44 -26.11
N LEU A 27 -7.32 2.08 -25.99
CA LEU A 27 -6.68 1.86 -24.70
C LEU A 27 -6.84 3.06 -23.74
N ARG A 28 -6.81 4.28 -24.28
CA ARG A 28 -6.94 5.51 -23.50
C ARG A 28 -8.33 5.66 -22.89
N GLU A 29 -9.38 5.38 -23.67
CA GLU A 29 -10.77 5.46 -23.20
C GLU A 29 -11.04 4.40 -22.13
N PHE A 30 -10.58 3.17 -22.38
CA PHE A 30 -10.74 2.05 -21.43
C PHE A 30 -10.08 2.34 -20.08
N VAL A 31 -8.84 2.86 -20.08
CA VAL A 31 -8.13 3.19 -18.83
C VAL A 31 -8.76 4.39 -18.12
N ALA A 32 -9.32 5.36 -18.85
CA ALA A 32 -9.93 6.56 -18.29
C ALA A 32 -11.20 6.29 -17.46
N GLU A 33 -11.78 5.09 -17.54
CA GLU A 33 -12.94 4.68 -16.73
C GLU A 33 -12.57 4.27 -15.31
N VAL A 34 -11.29 3.93 -15.08
CA VAL A 34 -10.80 3.57 -13.77
C VAL A 34 -10.50 4.84 -12.97
N PRO A 35 -10.99 4.96 -11.73
CA PRO A 35 -10.69 6.14 -10.91
C PRO A 35 -9.18 6.28 -10.67
N GLU A 36 -8.68 7.50 -10.81
CA GLU A 36 -7.29 7.82 -10.54
C GLU A 36 -7.05 8.03 -9.04
N TYR A 37 -5.98 7.41 -8.52
CA TYR A 37 -5.53 7.60 -7.15
C TYR A 37 -4.04 7.94 -7.11
N VAL A 38 -3.66 8.75 -6.12
CA VAL A 38 -2.26 9.11 -5.90
C VAL A 38 -1.61 8.07 -4.98
N THR A 39 -0.67 7.30 -5.52
CA THR A 39 0.16 6.38 -4.74
C THR A 39 1.49 7.03 -4.35
N LEU A 40 1.83 7.03 -3.06
CA LEU A 40 3.12 7.43 -2.52
C LEU A 40 3.80 6.25 -1.81
N ARG A 41 5.13 6.17 -1.90
CA ARG A 41 5.94 5.13 -1.25
C ARG A 41 7.13 5.75 -0.55
N GLU A 42 7.39 5.34 0.69
CA GLU A 42 8.57 5.72 1.46
C GLU A 42 9.18 4.48 2.13
N ASN A 43 10.51 4.45 2.21
CA ASN A 43 11.26 3.39 2.88
C ASN A 43 11.99 3.98 4.09
N ILE A 44 11.83 3.33 5.25
CA ILE A 44 12.51 3.72 6.49
C ILE A 44 13.50 2.63 6.86
N ALA A 45 14.78 2.98 6.95
CA ALA A 45 15.84 2.05 7.32
C ALA A 45 15.62 1.50 8.73
N CYS A 46 15.63 0.18 8.87
CA CYS A 46 15.43 -0.52 10.14
C CYS A 46 16.16 -1.87 10.10
N LYS A 47 16.96 -2.17 11.13
CA LYS A 47 17.73 -3.42 11.15
C LYS A 47 16.82 -4.66 11.08
N ASN A 48 17.30 -5.74 10.48
CA ASN A 48 16.52 -6.95 10.23
C ASN A 48 15.97 -7.61 11.50
N ASP A 49 16.72 -7.53 12.60
CA ASP A 49 16.35 -8.02 13.93
C ASP A 49 15.25 -7.18 14.62
N LEU A 50 15.05 -5.94 14.16
CA LEU A 50 14.12 -4.99 14.75
C LEU A 50 12.85 -4.79 13.91
N LYS A 51 12.94 -4.82 12.58
CA LYS A 51 11.84 -4.41 11.68
C LYS A 51 10.50 -5.08 11.98
N HIS A 52 10.48 -6.38 12.29
CA HIS A 52 9.25 -7.10 12.62
C HIS A 52 8.69 -6.70 14.00
N LYS A 53 9.56 -6.47 15.00
CA LYS A 53 9.16 -6.00 16.33
C LYS A 53 8.57 -4.60 16.27
N VAL A 54 9.19 -3.72 15.48
CA VAL A 54 8.71 -2.35 15.26
C VAL A 54 7.34 -2.37 14.59
N VAL A 55 7.13 -3.16 13.54
CA VAL A 55 5.83 -3.28 12.87
C VAL A 55 4.75 -3.85 13.82
N ALA A 56 5.07 -4.85 14.63
CA ALA A 56 4.15 -5.39 15.64
C ALA A 56 3.83 -4.37 16.76
N SER A 57 4.77 -3.48 17.10
CA SER A 57 4.51 -2.36 18.02
C SER A 57 3.59 -1.31 17.39
N ILE A 58 3.81 -0.98 16.12
CA ILE A 58 2.99 -0.05 15.35
C ILE A 58 1.55 -0.55 15.27
N GLU A 59 1.35 -1.85 15.03
CA GLU A 59 0.03 -2.48 14.96
C GLU A 59 -0.87 -2.10 16.15
N LYS A 60 -0.31 -2.12 17.36
CA LYS A 60 -1.03 -1.84 18.62
C LYS A 60 -1.51 -0.39 18.73
N ILE A 61 -0.79 0.54 18.11
CA ILE A 61 -1.07 1.98 18.25
C ILE A 61 -1.69 2.59 17.00
N LEU A 62 -1.61 1.91 15.85
CA LEU A 62 -2.01 2.48 14.57
C LEU A 62 -3.49 2.86 14.53
N LYS A 63 -4.35 2.02 15.13
CA LYS A 63 -5.79 2.31 15.28
C LYS A 63 -6.05 3.59 16.08
N SER A 64 -5.28 3.81 17.15
CA SER A 64 -5.39 5.02 17.97
C SER A 64 -4.83 6.24 17.26
N ALA A 65 -3.78 6.06 16.46
CA ALA A 65 -3.22 7.13 15.64
C ALA A 65 -4.17 7.56 14.51
N PHE A 66 -4.98 6.64 13.98
CA PHE A 66 -5.94 6.88 12.90
C PHE A 66 -7.36 6.46 13.35
N PRO A 67 -8.03 7.23 14.22
CA PRO A 67 -9.33 6.84 14.76
C PRO A 67 -10.44 6.77 13.70
N GLU A 68 -10.30 7.50 12.60
CA GLU A 68 -11.24 7.53 11.48
C GLU A 68 -11.07 6.36 10.49
N TYR A 69 -10.41 5.27 10.90
CA TYR A 69 -10.21 4.11 10.03
C TYR A 69 -11.51 3.37 9.76
N THR A 70 -11.65 2.85 8.54
CA THR A 70 -12.82 2.11 8.07
C THR A 70 -12.57 0.61 8.06
N ASP A 71 -11.34 0.19 7.78
CA ASP A 71 -10.93 -1.22 7.77
C ASP A 71 -9.48 -1.38 8.23
N PHE A 72 -9.15 -2.57 8.75
CA PHE A 72 -7.84 -2.88 9.31
C PHE A 72 -7.46 -4.33 9.04
N SER A 73 -6.25 -4.56 8.51
CA SER A 73 -5.75 -5.89 8.15
C SER A 73 -4.29 -6.07 8.56
N THR A 74 -3.96 -7.29 9.01
CA THR A 74 -2.63 -7.68 9.48
C THR A 74 -1.99 -8.82 8.66
N VAL A 75 -2.50 -9.08 7.45
CA VAL A 75 -2.10 -10.23 6.62
C VAL A 75 -0.64 -10.12 6.15
N ASP A 76 -0.21 -8.94 5.69
CA ASP A 76 1.17 -8.68 5.26
C ASP A 76 1.63 -7.30 5.76
N GLY A 77 2.03 -7.25 7.03
CA GLY A 77 2.26 -6.00 7.75
C GLY A 77 0.98 -5.45 8.34
N VAL A 78 0.84 -4.13 8.41
CA VAL A 78 -0.34 -3.45 8.97
C VAL A 78 -0.94 -2.54 7.91
N ARG A 79 -2.14 -2.88 7.45
CA ARG A 79 -2.93 -2.09 6.50
C ARG A 79 -4.10 -1.43 7.21
N LEU A 80 -4.33 -0.18 6.93
CA LEU A 80 -5.44 0.61 7.45
C LEU A 80 -6.11 1.37 6.31
N ALA A 81 -7.40 1.15 6.12
CA ALA A 81 -8.22 1.91 5.18
C ALA A 81 -8.83 3.13 5.89
N LEU A 82 -8.86 4.25 5.18
CA LEU A 82 -9.42 5.53 5.59
C LEU A 82 -10.51 5.92 4.59
N LYS A 83 -11.30 6.94 4.92
CA LYS A 83 -12.33 7.46 4.00
C LYS A 83 -11.76 7.98 2.68
N ASN A 84 -10.55 8.52 2.70
CA ASN A 84 -9.92 9.23 1.59
C ASN A 84 -8.64 8.55 1.06
N GLY A 85 -8.42 7.27 1.40
CA GLY A 85 -7.20 6.55 1.05
C GLY A 85 -6.91 5.35 1.94
N TRP A 86 -5.70 4.81 1.86
CA TRP A 86 -5.23 3.76 2.75
C TRP A 86 -3.72 3.85 2.99
N LEU A 87 -3.28 3.24 4.09
CA LEU A 87 -1.89 3.15 4.51
C LEU A 87 -1.52 1.67 4.71
N LEU A 88 -0.38 1.26 4.17
CA LEU A 88 0.23 -0.05 4.40
C LEU A 88 1.64 0.14 4.94
N ILE A 89 1.91 -0.45 6.10
CA ILE A 89 3.23 -0.47 6.74
C ILE A 89 3.68 -1.92 6.85
N ARG A 90 4.78 -2.28 6.19
CA ARG A 90 5.29 -3.66 6.21
C ARG A 90 6.80 -3.71 6.39
N ALA A 91 7.28 -4.74 7.09
CA ALA A 91 8.70 -5.05 7.11
C ALA A 91 9.09 -5.62 5.74
N SER A 92 10.18 -5.14 5.14
CA SER A 92 10.69 -5.75 3.91
C SER A 92 11.18 -7.16 4.19
N GLY A 93 10.83 -8.15 3.36
CA GLY A 93 11.30 -9.52 3.54
C GLY A 93 12.81 -9.66 3.29
N THR A 94 13.34 -8.96 2.29
CA THR A 94 14.71 -9.11 1.80
C THR A 94 15.67 -8.03 2.27
N GLU A 95 15.18 -6.85 2.64
CA GLU A 95 16.01 -5.68 2.94
C GLU A 95 15.83 -5.19 4.40
N PRO A 96 16.83 -4.50 4.99
CA PRO A 96 16.74 -3.91 6.32
C PRO A 96 15.98 -2.58 6.29
N LEU A 97 14.70 -2.63 5.92
CA LEU A 97 13.82 -1.47 5.87
C LEU A 97 12.36 -1.83 6.15
N ILE A 98 11.59 -0.83 6.58
CA ILE A 98 10.14 -0.83 6.69
C ILE A 98 9.60 -0.01 5.52
N ARG A 99 8.66 -0.59 4.76
CA ARG A 99 8.03 0.02 3.59
C ARG A 99 6.70 0.62 4.00
N LEU A 100 6.48 1.87 3.63
CA LEU A 100 5.20 2.55 3.72
C LEU A 100 4.68 2.78 2.31
N THR A 101 3.47 2.31 2.06
CA THR A 101 2.72 2.63 0.84
C THR A 101 1.43 3.31 1.24
N VAL A 102 1.14 4.43 0.60
CA VAL A 102 -0.10 5.17 0.77
C VAL A 102 -0.75 5.34 -0.57
N GLU A 103 -2.07 5.20 -0.61
CA GLU A 103 -2.90 5.65 -1.71
C GLU A 103 -3.90 6.65 -1.16
N GLY A 104 -4.18 7.72 -1.91
CA GLY A 104 -5.20 8.69 -1.54
C GLY A 104 -5.94 9.22 -2.76
N GLU A 105 -7.18 9.66 -2.54
CA GLU A 105 -8.04 10.26 -3.58
C GLU A 105 -7.50 11.59 -4.11
N SER A 106 -6.55 12.19 -3.41
CA SER A 106 -5.83 13.38 -3.86
C SER A 106 -4.40 13.36 -3.37
N LEU A 107 -3.53 14.14 -4.02
CA LEU A 107 -2.15 14.33 -3.60
C LEU A 107 -2.06 14.84 -2.16
N LYS A 108 -2.99 15.71 -1.75
CA LYS A 108 -3.06 16.23 -0.38
C LYS A 108 -3.37 15.10 0.61
N ALA A 109 -4.42 14.32 0.35
CA ALA A 109 -4.79 13.18 1.19
C ALA A 109 -3.63 12.19 1.33
N ALA A 110 -3.00 11.81 0.21
CA ALA A 110 -1.87 10.89 0.22
C ALA A 110 -0.67 11.44 1.01
N LYS A 111 -0.36 12.74 0.87
CA LYS A 111 0.73 13.38 1.64
C LYS A 111 0.43 13.47 3.13
N ASP A 112 -0.80 13.80 3.51
CA ASP A 112 -1.21 13.91 4.92
C ASP A 112 -1.12 12.54 5.62
N ILE A 113 -1.62 11.49 4.96
CA ILE A 113 -1.53 10.11 5.45
C ILE A 113 -0.07 9.66 5.53
N MET A 114 0.73 9.89 4.48
CA MET A 114 2.14 9.53 4.43
C MET A 114 2.93 10.23 5.53
N SER A 115 2.80 11.55 5.68
CA SER A 115 3.52 12.32 6.68
C SER A 115 3.27 11.79 8.09
N LYS A 116 2.00 11.53 8.42
CA LYS A 116 1.60 10.98 9.72
C LYS A 116 2.13 9.56 9.94
N GLY A 117 2.01 8.69 8.92
CA GLY A 117 2.53 7.33 8.95
C GLY A 117 4.05 7.30 9.14
N THR A 118 4.78 8.06 8.33
CA THR A 118 6.25 8.15 8.39
C THR A 118 6.72 8.67 9.75
N ALA A 119 6.09 9.71 10.29
CA ALA A 119 6.44 10.26 11.60
C ALA A 119 6.27 9.21 12.73
N LEU A 120 5.17 8.45 12.69
CA LEU A 120 4.89 7.36 13.63
C LEU A 120 5.97 6.27 13.56
N VAL A 121 6.32 5.82 12.35
CA VAL A 121 7.30 4.75 12.17
C VAL A 121 8.70 5.21 12.54
N LYS A 122 9.13 6.42 12.14
CA LYS A 122 10.45 6.96 12.49
C LYS A 122 10.63 7.05 14.01
N LYS A 123 9.62 7.59 14.72
CA LYS A 123 9.63 7.66 16.19
C LYS A 123 9.85 6.28 16.81
N HIS A 124 9.10 5.27 16.37
CA HIS A 124 9.27 3.92 16.92
C HIS A 124 10.56 3.24 16.51
N VAL A 125 11.07 3.46 15.31
CA VAL A 125 12.40 2.95 14.95
C VAL A 125 13.48 3.55 15.86
N GLU A 126 13.35 4.81 16.27
CA GLU A 126 14.27 5.46 17.21
C GLU A 126 14.12 4.94 18.63
N ASP A 127 12.90 4.70 19.11
CA ASP A 127 12.64 4.15 20.45
C ASP A 127 13.30 2.77 20.63
N TRP A 128 13.34 1.95 19.58
CA TRP A 128 13.96 0.62 19.58
C TRP A 128 15.47 0.61 19.30
N LYS A 129 16.06 1.77 18.97
CA LYS A 129 17.52 1.92 18.85
C LYS A 129 18.19 2.25 20.18
N LYS A 130 17.43 2.75 21.17
CA LYS A 130 17.87 3.04 22.54
C LYS A 130 17.91 1.76 23.36
#